data_AF-A0A8J6ZVR2-F1
#
_entry.id   AF-A0A8J6ZVR2-F1
#
_cell.length_a   1.000
_cell.length_b   1.000
_cell.length_c   1.000
_cell.angle_alpha   90.00
_cell.angle_beta   90.00
_cell.angle_gamma   90.00
#
_symmetry.space_group_name_H-M   'P 1'
#
loop_
_entity.id
_entity.type
_entity.pdbx_description
1 polymer ?
#
loop_
_entity_poly.entity_id
_entity_poly.type
_entity_poly.pdbx_seq_one_letter_code
_entity_poly.pdbx_strand_id
1 'polypeptide(L)'
;MLIKIMRYLGVFILGICLVIYLQILGNAQQLVSSPQEKFPEINQEYFQEILADFDERKLPANIDIESWVQQLFSVFPTQEKPQISKFLRKDNVYLIKGGLNLLNQLQNSINFKQYTECIEPNYIYQKASVSPNDLYYPLQWNLQETSPGINVEKAWAITRGEGVKVAVLDSGINPQADFNLTKILPGYDFVDNQQIFNKEDFQDQDGHGTHISGTIAQSTNNRLGVAGIAYESALMPLRVLDNDGNAHPLDIAAAIRVAVDNGADVINLSLAGKQNSCLIKKAVDYAHNKGVVIVAAAGNLSINTSSYRPYPASYEHVIGVAAYDRNGSRASYSNDGGDWVDIYAPGGSTSNNKCTDTINDLYSGIVQIVLNLPVGFTPIACQGTSQAAAHVSGVAALVKAVLKESPFYNFFHNSADEVINIIKESARPVNGIQVLDAGKANEVLLLDAGKAVELAWKKVHPPFPVVSLPPDIVQTITERLTKNRDWLIPVGIGSGLTIWGIFGSYKLICGVMMTLVGGLWSLNQAIHTSNLLLQVVLILPLAIVPPVLIIFITGNSRLKWLSFGTGIGAVVVLAGAATQPNLGIGLQLFSGICAFLLGLLVLLAMKDEE
;
A
#
# COMPACT_ATOMS: atom_id res chain seq x y z
N MET A 1 33.18 -43.07 -23.16
CA MET A 1 31.82 -43.64 -23.11
C MET A 1 30.92 -42.89 -22.12
N LEU A 2 31.37 -42.66 -20.87
CA LEU A 2 30.64 -41.85 -19.87
C LEU A 2 30.22 -40.45 -20.37
N ILE A 3 31.12 -39.72 -21.03
CA ILE A 3 30.84 -38.36 -21.55
C ILE A 3 29.69 -38.36 -22.57
N LYS A 4 29.59 -39.40 -23.41
CA LYS A 4 28.47 -39.54 -24.35
C LYS A 4 27.15 -39.82 -23.61
N ILE A 5 27.18 -40.70 -22.60
CA ILE A 5 26.01 -41.02 -21.77
C ILE A 5 25.51 -39.77 -21.03
N MET A 6 26.41 -38.97 -20.46
CA MET A 6 26.03 -37.72 -19.75
C MET A 6 25.49 -36.65 -20.69
N ARG A 7 25.98 -36.55 -21.93
CA ARG A 7 25.39 -35.65 -22.94
C ARG A 7 23.96 -36.05 -23.30
N TYR A 8 23.68 -37.35 -23.45
CA TYR A 8 22.32 -37.82 -23.70
C TYR A 8 21.40 -37.62 -22.50
N LEU A 9 21.91 -37.79 -21.28
CA LEU A 9 21.16 -37.54 -20.05
C LEU A 9 20.81 -36.05 -19.89
N GLY A 10 21.75 -35.14 -20.22
CA GLY A 10 21.51 -33.70 -20.18
C GLY A 10 20.46 -33.24 -21.19
N VAL A 11 20.49 -33.78 -22.42
CA VAL A 11 19.48 -33.50 -23.46
C VAL A 11 18.11 -34.05 -23.05
N PHE A 12 18.07 -35.22 -22.41
CA PHE A 12 16.83 -35.83 -21.92
C PHE A 12 16.18 -35.01 -20.79
N ILE A 13 16.98 -34.51 -19.84
CA ILE A 13 16.50 -33.66 -18.73
C ILE A 13 15.99 -32.32 -19.27
N LEU A 14 16.70 -31.70 -20.22
CA LEU A 14 16.24 -30.47 -20.87
C LEU A 14 14.90 -30.65 -21.61
N GLY A 15 14.69 -31.81 -22.23
CA GLY A 15 13.42 -32.16 -22.86
C GLY A 15 12.26 -32.26 -21.87
N ILE A 16 12.48 -32.89 -20.71
CA ILE A 16 11.45 -33.00 -19.65
C ILE A 16 11.12 -31.61 -19.07
N CYS A 17 12.13 -30.78 -18.82
CA CYS A 17 11.94 -29.42 -18.32
C CYS A 17 11.11 -28.55 -19.29
N LEU A 18 11.32 -28.68 -20.60
CA LEU A 18 10.56 -27.96 -21.62
C LEU A 18 9.08 -28.37 -21.62
N VAL A 19 8.78 -29.67 -21.46
CA VAL A 19 7.40 -30.18 -21.42
C VAL A 19 6.66 -29.66 -20.18
N ILE A 20 7.31 -29.66 -19.02
CA ILE A 20 6.73 -29.13 -17.77
C ILE A 20 6.47 -27.63 -17.90
N TYR A 21 7.41 -26.87 -18.49
CA TYR A 21 7.25 -25.44 -18.74
C TYR A 21 6.06 -25.12 -19.65
N LEU A 22 5.87 -25.90 -20.73
CA LEU A 22 4.73 -25.75 -21.63
C LEU A 22 3.38 -26.11 -20.97
N GLN A 23 3.35 -27.10 -20.07
CA GLN A 23 2.14 -27.42 -19.30
C GLN A 23 1.77 -26.31 -18.30
N ILE A 24 2.75 -25.69 -17.65
CA ILE A 24 2.53 -24.55 -16.74
C ILE A 24 1.96 -23.34 -17.49
N LEU A 25 2.45 -23.06 -18.71
CA LEU A 25 1.91 -22.01 -19.57
C LEU A 25 0.48 -22.29 -20.03
N GLY A 26 0.16 -23.54 -20.38
CA GLY A 26 -1.20 -23.94 -20.77
C GLY A 26 -2.22 -23.77 -19.64
N ASN A 27 -1.85 -24.10 -18.40
CA ASN A 27 -2.73 -23.95 -17.24
C ASN A 27 -2.90 -22.47 -16.81
N ALA A 28 -1.89 -21.63 -17.05
CA ALA A 28 -1.98 -20.19 -16.78
C ALA A 28 -3.00 -19.48 -17.69
N GLN A 29 -3.20 -19.94 -18.93
CA GLN A 29 -4.22 -19.39 -19.83
C GLN A 29 -5.67 -19.68 -19.38
N GLN A 30 -5.92 -20.77 -18.65
CA GLN A 30 -7.25 -21.11 -18.13
C GLN A 30 -7.64 -20.30 -16.88
N LEU A 31 -6.69 -19.73 -16.15
CA LEU A 31 -6.94 -18.95 -14.93
C LEU A 31 -7.23 -17.45 -15.19
N VAL A 32 -7.13 -16.98 -16.43
CA VAL A 32 -7.32 -15.56 -16.82
C VAL A 32 -8.74 -15.25 -17.30
N SER A 33 -9.64 -16.24 -17.36
CA SER A 33 -11.07 -15.96 -17.65
C SER A 33 -11.83 -15.54 -16.39
N SER A 34 -11.46 -14.40 -15.79
CA SER A 34 -12.44 -13.62 -15.02
C SER A 34 -13.34 -12.85 -15.99
N PRO A 35 -14.58 -12.47 -15.59
CA PRO A 35 -15.41 -11.64 -16.44
C PRO A 35 -14.71 -10.29 -16.61
N GLN A 36 -14.10 -10.07 -17.77
CA GLN A 36 -13.69 -8.74 -18.19
C GLN A 36 -14.94 -7.86 -18.12
N GLU A 37 -14.89 -6.77 -17.34
CA GLU A 37 -15.86 -5.69 -17.47
C GLU A 37 -15.95 -5.33 -18.95
N LYS A 38 -17.08 -5.66 -19.56
CA LYS A 38 -17.39 -5.16 -20.89
C LYS A 38 -17.60 -3.67 -20.72
N PHE A 39 -16.59 -2.88 -21.10
CA PHE A 39 -16.76 -1.44 -21.26
C PHE A 39 -18.01 -1.20 -22.12
N PRO A 40 -18.87 -0.24 -21.75
CA PRO A 40 -20.11 0.02 -22.49
C PRO A 40 -19.79 0.28 -23.96
N GLU A 41 -20.61 -0.27 -24.86
CA GLU A 41 -20.49 -0.01 -26.29
C GLU A 41 -20.59 1.51 -26.54
N ILE A 42 -19.64 2.04 -27.33
CA ILE A 42 -19.51 3.49 -27.57
C ILE A 42 -20.77 4.00 -28.28
N ASN A 43 -21.63 4.70 -27.54
CA ASN A 43 -22.81 5.39 -28.07
C ASN A 43 -22.54 6.89 -28.27
N GLN A 44 -23.34 7.55 -29.12
CA GLN A 44 -23.20 8.97 -29.48
C GLN A 44 -23.28 9.95 -28.29
N GLU A 45 -23.78 9.54 -27.12
CA GLU A 45 -23.96 10.40 -25.95
C GLU A 45 -22.68 10.64 -25.11
N TYR A 46 -21.57 9.95 -25.39
CA TYR A 46 -20.42 9.91 -24.47
C TYR A 46 -19.27 10.90 -24.75
N PHE A 47 -19.22 11.53 -25.92
CA PHE A 47 -18.20 12.53 -26.23
C PHE A 47 -18.69 13.53 -27.28
N GLN A 48 -18.23 14.77 -27.19
CA GLN A 48 -18.50 15.82 -28.18
C GLN A 48 -17.23 16.28 -28.92
N GLU A 49 -16.09 15.70 -28.57
CA GLU A 49 -14.77 16.05 -29.09
C GLU A 49 -13.97 14.79 -29.44
N ILE A 50 -13.18 14.87 -30.50
CA ILE A 50 -12.32 13.82 -31.04
C ILE A 50 -10.88 14.33 -30.98
N LEU A 51 -9.97 13.49 -30.50
CA LEU A 51 -8.54 13.71 -30.53
C LEU A 51 -7.96 13.07 -31.79
N ALA A 52 -7.16 13.82 -32.53
CA ALA A 52 -6.38 13.31 -33.66
C ALA A 52 -4.91 13.71 -33.49
N ASP A 53 -4.06 12.68 -33.39
CA ASP A 53 -2.60 12.83 -33.33
C ASP A 53 -2.01 12.57 -34.71
N PHE A 54 -1.27 13.54 -35.25
CA PHE A 54 -0.68 13.46 -36.59
C PHE A 54 0.79 13.06 -36.51
N ASP A 55 1.13 11.96 -37.19
CA ASP A 55 2.48 11.41 -37.22
C ASP A 55 3.42 12.34 -37.99
N GLU A 56 4.30 13.03 -37.28
CA GLU A 56 5.29 13.98 -37.81
C GLU A 56 6.09 13.43 -38.99
N ARG A 57 6.34 12.11 -39.01
CA ARG A 57 7.14 11.44 -40.04
C ARG A 57 6.38 11.25 -41.35
N LYS A 58 5.05 11.31 -41.30
CA LYS A 58 4.16 11.11 -42.45
C LYS A 58 3.65 12.43 -43.03
N LEU A 59 3.86 13.54 -42.31
CA LEU A 59 3.42 14.86 -42.76
C LEU A 59 4.22 15.34 -43.98
N PRO A 60 3.58 16.09 -44.90
CA PRO A 60 4.29 16.71 -46.03
C PRO A 60 5.38 17.69 -45.58
N ALA A 61 6.58 17.60 -46.17
CA ALA A 61 7.66 18.53 -45.88
C ALA A 61 7.36 19.95 -46.41
N ASN A 62 7.80 20.98 -45.67
CA ASN A 62 7.72 22.41 -46.04
C ASN A 62 6.30 23.00 -46.18
N ILE A 63 5.31 22.47 -45.47
CA ILE A 63 3.94 23.00 -45.42
C ILE A 63 3.63 23.54 -44.02
N ASP A 64 2.84 24.61 -43.95
CA ASP A 64 2.20 25.04 -42.70
C ASP A 64 1.17 23.99 -42.28
N ILE A 65 1.56 23.14 -41.33
CA ILE A 65 0.80 21.98 -40.87
C ILE A 65 -0.59 22.41 -40.38
N GLU A 66 -0.71 23.57 -39.73
CA GLU A 66 -1.98 24.02 -39.19
C GLU A 66 -2.97 24.39 -40.30
N SER A 67 -2.50 25.11 -41.33
CA SER A 67 -3.30 25.43 -42.52
C SER A 67 -3.68 24.17 -43.31
N TRP A 68 -2.75 23.24 -43.43
CA TRP A 68 -2.95 21.98 -44.14
C TRP A 68 -3.96 21.07 -43.43
N VAL A 69 -3.86 20.92 -42.11
CA VAL A 69 -4.85 20.17 -41.32
C VAL A 69 -6.22 20.83 -41.46
N GLN A 70 -6.32 22.16 -41.38
CA GLN A 70 -7.60 22.85 -41.59
C GLN A 70 -8.21 22.58 -42.98
N GLN A 71 -7.40 22.54 -44.04
CA GLN A 71 -7.87 22.19 -45.40
C GLN A 71 -8.26 20.71 -45.49
N LEU A 72 -7.51 19.82 -44.84
CA LEU A 72 -7.82 18.39 -44.80
C LEU A 72 -9.19 18.13 -44.14
N PHE A 73 -9.56 18.96 -43.15
CA PHE A 73 -10.85 18.90 -42.47
C PHE A 73 -12.01 19.60 -43.21
N SER A 74 -11.75 20.43 -44.23
CA SER A 74 -12.81 21.21 -44.89
C SER A 74 -13.82 20.37 -45.69
N VAL A 75 -13.52 19.07 -45.88
CA VAL A 75 -14.39 18.11 -46.57
C VAL A 75 -15.36 17.38 -45.62
N PHE A 76 -15.23 17.60 -44.30
CA PHE A 76 -16.12 17.01 -43.29
C PHE A 76 -17.15 18.05 -42.80
N PRO A 77 -18.38 17.62 -42.43
CA PRO A 77 -19.43 18.51 -41.97
C PRO A 77 -19.21 18.93 -40.50
N THR A 78 -18.07 19.53 -40.18
CA THR A 78 -17.75 20.07 -38.85
C THR A 78 -18.16 21.54 -38.78
N GLN A 79 -18.92 21.92 -37.74
CA GLN A 79 -19.34 23.33 -37.55
C GLN A 79 -18.18 24.24 -37.10
N GLU A 80 -17.09 23.68 -36.61
CA GLU A 80 -15.95 24.41 -36.07
C GLU A 80 -14.62 23.88 -36.65
N LYS A 81 -13.62 24.76 -36.73
CA LYS A 81 -12.27 24.39 -37.14
C LYS A 81 -11.60 23.52 -36.06
N PRO A 82 -10.75 22.54 -36.45
CA PRO A 82 -9.92 21.81 -35.50
C PRO A 82 -9.06 22.78 -34.68
N GLN A 83 -9.02 22.58 -33.37
CA GLN A 83 -8.23 23.39 -32.46
C GLN A 83 -6.95 22.66 -32.08
N ILE A 84 -5.81 23.34 -32.15
CA ILE A 84 -4.54 22.79 -31.68
C ILE A 84 -4.35 23.06 -30.19
N SER A 85 -3.95 22.04 -29.43
CA SER A 85 -3.57 22.24 -28.04
C SER A 85 -2.31 23.09 -27.97
N LYS A 86 -2.33 24.19 -27.20
CA LYS A 86 -1.16 25.06 -26.99
C LYS A 86 0.06 24.29 -26.46
N PHE A 87 -0.17 23.21 -25.72
CA PHE A 87 0.87 22.43 -25.07
C PHE A 87 1.36 21.24 -25.91
N LEU A 88 0.54 20.73 -26.83
CA LEU A 88 0.86 19.61 -27.73
C LEU A 88 1.05 20.08 -29.18
N ARG A 89 1.38 21.36 -29.37
CA ARG A 89 1.60 21.93 -30.70
C ARG A 89 2.80 21.31 -31.41
N LYS A 90 3.81 20.87 -30.65
CA LYS A 90 4.98 20.17 -31.22
C LYS A 90 4.58 18.81 -31.76
N ASP A 91 3.74 18.10 -31.03
CA ASP A 91 3.28 16.74 -31.33
C ASP A 91 2.09 16.71 -32.31
N ASN A 92 1.70 17.86 -32.88
CA ASN A 92 0.60 17.97 -33.87
C ASN A 92 -0.72 17.32 -33.44
N VAL A 93 -1.10 17.46 -32.17
CA VAL A 93 -2.36 16.94 -31.64
C VAL A 93 -3.49 17.97 -31.77
N TYR A 94 -4.58 17.57 -32.43
CA TYR A 94 -5.75 18.40 -32.69
C TYR A 94 -7.00 17.88 -32.00
N LEU A 95 -7.81 18.82 -31.51
CA LEU A 95 -9.13 18.60 -30.95
C LEU A 95 -10.18 19.01 -31.97
N ILE A 96 -11.09 18.09 -32.30
CA ILE A 96 -12.12 18.26 -33.33
C ILE A 96 -13.49 18.09 -32.69
N LYS A 97 -14.36 19.07 -32.80
CA LYS A 97 -15.74 18.92 -32.31
C LYS A 97 -16.56 18.01 -33.22
N GLY A 98 -17.13 16.96 -32.63
CA GLY A 98 -18.02 16.02 -33.30
C GLY A 98 -18.22 14.72 -32.53
N GLY A 99 -19.32 14.02 -32.82
CA GLY A 99 -19.67 12.74 -32.20
C GLY A 99 -19.29 11.51 -33.03
N LEU A 100 -19.87 10.36 -32.69
CA LEU A 100 -19.53 9.03 -33.25
C LEU A 100 -19.55 8.95 -34.78
N ASN A 101 -20.49 9.63 -35.45
CA ASN A 101 -20.57 9.62 -36.91
C ASN A 101 -19.33 10.23 -37.56
N LEU A 102 -18.85 11.37 -37.03
CA LEU A 102 -17.64 12.01 -37.53
C LEU A 102 -16.40 11.18 -37.20
N LEU A 103 -16.33 10.60 -35.99
CA LEU A 103 -15.25 9.70 -35.60
C LEU A 103 -15.11 8.54 -36.59
N ASN A 104 -16.22 7.86 -36.90
CA ASN A 104 -16.24 6.76 -37.85
C ASN A 104 -15.82 7.21 -39.26
N GLN A 105 -16.21 8.40 -39.69
CA GLN A 105 -15.78 8.95 -40.98
C GLN A 105 -14.26 9.22 -41.02
N LEU A 106 -13.71 9.78 -39.94
CA LEU A 106 -12.28 10.09 -39.84
C LEU A 106 -11.43 8.80 -39.77
N GLN A 107 -11.82 7.84 -38.94
CA GLN A 107 -11.11 6.56 -38.79
C GLN A 107 -11.12 5.71 -40.08
N ASN A 108 -12.17 5.84 -40.91
CA ASN A 108 -12.28 5.13 -42.20
C ASN A 108 -11.76 5.95 -43.39
N SER A 109 -11.41 7.22 -43.21
CA SER A 109 -10.86 8.05 -44.28
C SER A 109 -9.39 7.71 -44.51
N ILE A 110 -9.09 7.17 -45.70
CA ILE A 110 -7.72 6.86 -46.14
C ILE A 110 -6.83 8.11 -46.06
N ASN A 111 -7.38 9.27 -46.43
CA ASN A 111 -6.67 10.54 -46.42
C ASN A 111 -6.28 11.00 -45.02
N PHE A 112 -6.95 10.52 -43.97
CA PHE A 112 -6.65 10.85 -42.57
C PHE A 112 -5.78 9.79 -41.91
N LYS A 113 -6.16 8.52 -42.09
CA LYS A 113 -5.49 7.38 -41.48
C LYS A 113 -4.02 7.26 -41.90
N GLN A 114 -3.67 7.69 -43.11
CA GLN A 114 -2.27 7.67 -43.56
C GLN A 114 -1.38 8.71 -42.85
N TYR A 115 -1.94 9.76 -42.26
CA TYR A 115 -1.18 10.84 -41.61
C TYR A 115 -1.34 10.88 -40.09
N THR A 116 -2.19 10.04 -39.53
CA THR A 116 -2.48 10.01 -38.09
C THR A 116 -1.86 8.79 -37.41
N GLU A 117 -1.42 8.98 -36.17
CA GLU A 117 -1.01 7.91 -35.27
C GLU A 117 -2.22 7.38 -34.49
N CYS A 118 -3.08 8.28 -34.02
CA CYS A 118 -4.36 7.93 -33.41
C CYS A 118 -5.49 8.89 -33.83
N ILE A 119 -6.72 8.36 -33.87
CA ILE A 119 -7.97 9.11 -34.00
C ILE A 119 -8.96 8.46 -33.05
N GLU A 120 -9.32 9.14 -31.98
CA GLU A 120 -10.14 8.59 -30.89
C GLU A 120 -11.02 9.65 -30.21
N PRO A 121 -12.07 9.26 -29.47
CA PRO A 121 -12.79 10.20 -28.61
C PRO A 121 -11.86 10.93 -27.64
N ASN A 122 -12.09 12.23 -27.40
CA ASN A 122 -11.48 12.93 -26.27
C ASN A 122 -12.20 12.49 -24.98
N TYR A 123 -11.76 11.36 -24.43
CA TYR A 123 -12.38 10.76 -23.25
C TYR A 123 -12.29 11.69 -22.03
N ILE A 124 -13.40 11.84 -21.31
CA ILE A 124 -13.40 12.45 -19.99
C ILE A 124 -12.89 11.40 -19.00
N TYR A 125 -11.69 11.61 -18.47
CA TYR A 125 -11.21 10.86 -17.31
C TYR A 125 -11.81 11.47 -16.05
N GLN A 126 -12.60 10.68 -15.32
CA GLN A 126 -13.10 11.07 -14.00
C GLN A 126 -12.03 10.79 -12.93
N LYS A 127 -12.09 11.53 -11.82
CA LYS A 127 -11.29 11.21 -10.63
C LYS A 127 -11.63 9.76 -10.23
N ALA A 128 -10.62 8.91 -10.01
CA ALA A 128 -10.83 7.64 -9.34
C ALA A 128 -11.33 7.94 -7.91
N SER A 129 -12.64 7.83 -7.67
CA SER A 129 -13.18 7.93 -6.32
C SER A 129 -12.75 6.69 -5.56
N VAL A 130 -12.00 6.87 -4.47
CA VAL A 130 -11.60 5.78 -3.55
C VAL A 130 -12.75 5.44 -2.58
N SER A 131 -13.88 6.15 -2.70
CA SER A 131 -15.10 5.87 -1.94
C SER A 131 -15.59 4.46 -2.26
N PRO A 132 -15.80 3.61 -1.24
CA PRO A 132 -16.27 2.26 -1.45
C PRO A 132 -17.61 2.19 -2.17
N ASN A 133 -17.83 1.10 -2.92
CA ASN A 133 -19.06 0.87 -3.68
C ASN A 133 -20.19 0.19 -2.87
N ASP A 134 -19.99 0.07 -1.55
CA ASP A 134 -20.85 -0.62 -0.59
C ASP A 134 -22.16 0.15 -0.34
N LEU A 135 -23.28 -0.60 -0.27
CA LEU A 135 -24.64 -0.05 -0.33
C LEU A 135 -24.94 0.99 0.76
N TYR A 136 -24.44 0.75 1.98
CA TYR A 136 -24.71 1.57 3.16
C TYR A 136 -23.51 2.45 3.56
N TYR A 137 -22.44 2.51 2.76
CA TYR A 137 -21.30 3.40 3.01
C TYR A 137 -21.72 4.89 3.21
N PRO A 138 -22.73 5.44 2.51
CA PRO A 138 -23.20 6.80 2.77
C PRO A 138 -23.74 7.05 4.20
N LEU A 139 -24.09 5.99 4.94
CA LEU A 139 -24.52 6.09 6.35
C LEU A 139 -23.34 6.14 7.33
N GLN A 140 -22.14 5.73 6.90
CA GLN A 140 -20.94 5.69 7.72
C GLN A 140 -20.26 7.07 7.79
N TRP A 141 -20.93 8.01 8.44
CA TRP A 141 -20.43 9.37 8.70
C TRP A 141 -19.04 9.37 9.35
N ASN A 142 -18.78 8.36 10.16
CA ASN A 142 -17.55 8.14 10.92
C ASN A 142 -16.32 7.96 10.02
N LEU A 143 -16.49 7.49 8.78
CA LEU A 143 -15.38 7.23 7.84
C LEU A 143 -15.07 8.42 6.92
N GLN A 144 -15.99 9.37 6.81
CA GLN A 144 -15.94 10.46 5.82
C GLN A 144 -14.74 11.41 6.00
N GLU A 145 -14.37 12.13 4.93
CA GLU A 145 -13.28 13.11 4.93
C GLU A 145 -13.55 14.34 5.82
N THR A 146 -14.81 14.75 5.92
CA THR A 146 -15.21 15.94 6.68
C THR A 146 -15.25 15.64 8.18
N SER A 147 -14.78 16.58 9.01
CA SER A 147 -14.99 16.51 10.45
C SER A 147 -16.49 16.40 10.74
N PRO A 148 -16.94 15.46 11.58
CA PRO A 148 -16.14 14.67 12.54
C PRO A 148 -15.73 13.26 12.08
N GLY A 149 -15.83 12.91 10.79
CA GLY A 149 -15.32 11.65 10.24
C GLY A 149 -13.79 11.55 10.29
N ILE A 150 -13.24 10.33 10.33
CA ILE A 150 -11.79 10.08 10.53
C ILE A 150 -10.96 10.23 9.26
N ASN A 151 -11.54 10.67 8.14
CA ASN A 151 -10.80 10.92 6.90
C ASN A 151 -10.06 9.66 6.38
N VAL A 152 -10.76 8.52 6.37
CA VAL A 152 -10.18 7.21 6.02
C VAL A 152 -9.93 7.05 4.52
N GLU A 153 -10.71 7.71 3.65
CA GLU A 153 -10.53 7.58 2.19
C GLU A 153 -9.13 8.04 1.74
N LYS A 154 -8.55 9.05 2.39
CA LYS A 154 -7.17 9.46 2.15
C LYS A 154 -6.16 8.40 2.57
N ALA A 155 -6.44 7.66 3.64
CA ALA A 155 -5.61 6.53 4.04
C ALA A 155 -5.70 5.40 3.01
N TRP A 156 -6.90 5.07 2.52
CA TRP A 156 -7.14 4.04 1.49
C TRP A 156 -6.50 4.34 0.14
N ALA A 157 -6.11 5.59 -0.13
CA ALA A 157 -5.30 5.93 -1.29
C ALA A 157 -3.86 5.37 -1.18
N ILE A 158 -3.38 5.11 0.04
CA ILE A 158 -2.03 4.63 0.34
C ILE A 158 -2.04 3.15 0.75
N THR A 159 -2.86 2.76 1.72
CA THR A 159 -2.95 1.39 2.24
C THR A 159 -4.35 1.07 2.73
N ARG A 160 -4.70 -0.23 2.76
CA ARG A 160 -5.98 -0.72 3.30
C ARG A 160 -5.77 -1.78 4.38
N GLY A 161 -4.54 -1.91 4.88
CA GLY A 161 -4.20 -2.75 6.02
C GLY A 161 -3.68 -4.14 5.66
N GLU A 162 -3.29 -4.41 4.42
CA GLU A 162 -2.76 -5.70 3.99
C GLU A 162 -1.55 -6.13 4.85
N GLY A 163 -1.47 -7.41 5.18
CA GLY A 163 -0.35 -8.00 5.94
C GLY A 163 -0.35 -7.69 7.44
N VAL A 164 -1.39 -7.04 7.95
CA VAL A 164 -1.58 -6.76 9.38
C VAL A 164 -2.61 -7.70 9.98
N LYS A 165 -2.33 -8.22 11.17
CA LYS A 165 -3.24 -9.05 11.95
C LYS A 165 -3.78 -8.27 13.15
N VAL A 166 -5.10 -8.16 13.26
CA VAL A 166 -5.78 -7.48 14.36
C VAL A 166 -6.49 -8.52 15.22
N ALA A 167 -6.08 -8.68 16.47
CA ALA A 167 -6.77 -9.51 17.43
C ALA A 167 -7.91 -8.73 18.09
N VAL A 168 -9.11 -9.30 18.07
CA VAL A 168 -10.32 -8.71 18.64
C VAL A 168 -10.73 -9.56 19.84
N LEU A 169 -10.51 -9.02 21.05
CA LEU A 169 -10.82 -9.69 22.32
C LEU A 169 -12.19 -9.22 22.78
N ASP A 170 -13.23 -10.00 22.47
CA ASP A 170 -14.62 -9.56 22.58
C ASP A 170 -15.60 -10.75 22.79
N SER A 171 -16.88 -10.63 22.40
CA SER A 171 -17.91 -11.68 22.49
C SER A 171 -17.82 -12.75 21.40
N GLY A 172 -16.88 -12.59 20.46
CA GLY A 172 -16.66 -13.48 19.32
C GLY A 172 -16.87 -12.76 17.99
N ILE A 173 -17.13 -13.52 16.92
CA ILE A 173 -17.45 -12.99 15.60
C ILE A 173 -18.46 -13.90 14.91
N ASN A 174 -19.37 -13.31 14.12
CA ASN A 174 -20.21 -14.02 13.17
C ASN A 174 -19.65 -13.84 11.74
N PRO A 175 -18.95 -14.84 11.16
CA PRO A 175 -18.36 -14.73 9.82
C PRO A 175 -19.37 -14.53 8.69
N GLN A 176 -20.66 -14.81 8.94
CA GLN A 176 -21.73 -14.62 7.94
C GLN A 176 -22.16 -13.15 7.83
N ALA A 177 -21.72 -12.29 8.74
CA ALA A 177 -22.01 -10.85 8.75
C ALA A 177 -21.07 -10.08 7.80
N ASP A 178 -21.08 -10.44 6.52
CA ASP A 178 -20.32 -9.74 5.48
C ASP A 178 -18.78 -9.72 5.65
N PHE A 179 -18.20 -10.86 6.04
CA PHE A 179 -16.73 -11.04 6.13
C PHE A 179 -16.18 -11.94 5.01
N ASN A 180 -16.85 -12.02 3.86
CA ASN A 180 -16.44 -12.90 2.77
C ASN A 180 -15.10 -12.53 2.13
N LEU A 181 -14.73 -11.25 2.14
CA LEU A 181 -13.44 -10.76 1.63
C LEU A 181 -12.38 -10.61 2.73
N THR A 182 -12.82 -10.60 4.00
CA THR A 182 -11.94 -10.46 5.15
C THR A 182 -11.30 -11.79 5.53
N LYS A 183 -9.99 -11.78 5.74
CA LYS A 183 -9.27 -12.96 6.23
C LYS A 183 -9.50 -13.12 7.74
N ILE A 184 -10.37 -14.04 8.12
CA ILE A 184 -10.53 -14.45 9.52
C ILE A 184 -9.52 -15.57 9.83
N LEU A 185 -8.68 -15.35 10.81
CA LEU A 185 -7.68 -16.28 11.31
C LEU A 185 -8.28 -17.24 12.34
N PRO A 186 -7.62 -18.37 12.63
CA PRO A 186 -7.97 -19.19 13.78
C PRO A 186 -7.99 -18.35 15.06
N GLY A 187 -9.00 -18.61 15.89
CA GLY A 187 -9.26 -17.92 17.14
C GLY A 187 -9.27 -18.87 18.32
N TYR A 188 -9.73 -18.37 19.46
CA TYR A 188 -9.93 -19.16 20.67
C TYR A 188 -11.10 -18.61 21.48
N ASP A 189 -11.93 -19.50 21.99
CA ASP A 189 -12.98 -19.22 22.94
C ASP A 189 -12.47 -19.48 24.36
N PHE A 190 -12.20 -18.43 25.12
CA PHE A 190 -11.74 -18.54 26.49
C PHE A 190 -12.89 -18.75 27.48
N VAL A 191 -14.13 -18.46 27.09
CA VAL A 191 -15.32 -18.66 27.93
C VAL A 191 -15.66 -20.14 28.01
N ASP A 192 -15.71 -20.80 26.85
CA ASP A 192 -16.06 -22.22 26.73
C ASP A 192 -14.81 -23.13 26.60
N ASN A 193 -13.61 -22.55 26.62
CA ASN A 193 -12.31 -23.22 26.50
C ASN A 193 -12.20 -24.08 25.23
N GLN A 194 -12.53 -23.50 24.08
CA GLN A 194 -12.60 -24.17 22.78
C GLN A 194 -11.70 -23.47 21.75
N GLN A 195 -10.97 -24.26 20.96
CA GLN A 195 -10.24 -23.71 19.80
C GLN A 195 -11.22 -23.41 18.65
N ILE A 196 -11.04 -22.28 17.97
CA ILE A 196 -11.89 -21.85 16.85
C ILE A 196 -11.08 -21.98 15.56
N PHE A 197 -11.38 -22.99 14.74
CA PHE A 197 -10.64 -23.23 13.49
C PHE A 197 -11.49 -23.06 12.24
N ASN A 198 -12.77 -23.40 12.31
CA ASN A 198 -13.67 -23.41 11.16
C ASN A 198 -14.82 -22.42 11.33
N LYS A 199 -15.49 -22.09 10.22
CA LYS A 199 -16.58 -21.09 10.19
C LYS A 199 -17.72 -21.43 11.16
N GLU A 200 -17.95 -22.72 11.40
CA GLU A 200 -18.99 -23.25 12.29
C GLU A 200 -18.63 -23.11 13.78
N ASP A 201 -17.34 -22.97 14.10
CA ASP A 201 -16.85 -22.84 15.48
C ASP A 201 -16.96 -21.38 15.98
N PHE A 202 -17.05 -20.42 15.07
CA PHE A 202 -17.20 -19.02 15.44
C PHE A 202 -18.61 -18.78 15.97
N GLN A 203 -18.68 -18.28 17.19
CA GLN A 203 -19.92 -17.89 17.83
C GLN A 203 -19.82 -16.43 18.25
N ASP A 204 -20.89 -15.69 18.02
CA ASP A 204 -21.14 -14.41 18.67
C ASP A 204 -22.65 -14.32 18.94
N GLN A 205 -23.03 -14.63 20.17
CA GLN A 205 -24.44 -14.66 20.59
C GLN A 205 -24.92 -13.28 21.07
N ASP A 206 -23.99 -12.34 21.30
CA ASP A 206 -24.27 -10.97 21.71
C ASP A 206 -24.29 -10.01 20.50
N GLY A 207 -23.36 -10.19 19.55
CA GLY A 207 -23.23 -9.38 18.34
C GLY A 207 -22.25 -8.20 18.48
N HIS A 208 -21.81 -7.85 19.70
CA HIS A 208 -20.86 -6.77 19.93
C HIS A 208 -19.52 -7.03 19.24
N GLY A 209 -18.91 -8.21 19.43
CA GLY A 209 -17.64 -8.57 18.82
C GLY A 209 -17.67 -8.57 17.30
N THR A 210 -18.79 -8.98 16.70
CA THR A 210 -19.05 -8.88 15.26
C THR A 210 -19.09 -7.42 14.80
N HIS A 211 -19.76 -6.54 15.53
CA HIS A 211 -19.82 -5.10 15.22
C HIS A 211 -18.45 -4.42 15.30
N ILE A 212 -17.67 -4.77 16.34
CA ILE A 212 -16.30 -4.29 16.54
C ILE A 212 -15.39 -4.78 15.41
N SER A 213 -15.46 -6.08 15.08
CA SER A 213 -14.75 -6.69 13.97
C SER A 213 -15.09 -6.04 12.62
N GLY A 214 -16.37 -5.72 12.40
CA GLY A 214 -16.84 -5.05 11.19
C GLY A 214 -16.28 -3.63 11.07
N THR A 215 -16.30 -2.88 12.17
CA THR A 215 -15.70 -1.52 12.21
C THR A 215 -14.22 -1.56 11.81
N ILE A 216 -13.48 -2.59 12.24
CA ILE A 216 -12.07 -2.75 11.90
C ILE A 216 -11.91 -3.21 10.45
N ALA A 217 -12.58 -4.28 10.01
CA ALA A 217 -12.30 -4.91 8.71
C ALA A 217 -13.51 -5.66 8.11
N GLN A 218 -14.72 -5.09 8.12
CA GLN A 218 -15.83 -5.59 7.29
C GLN A 218 -15.40 -5.66 5.81
N SER A 219 -15.96 -6.59 5.04
CA SER A 219 -15.69 -6.68 3.60
C SER A 219 -16.07 -5.36 2.94
N THR A 220 -15.16 -4.80 2.15
CA THR A 220 -15.37 -3.51 1.47
C THR A 220 -15.23 -3.72 -0.03
N ASN A 221 -15.92 -2.89 -0.83
CA ASN A 221 -15.95 -2.91 -2.29
C ASN A 221 -16.64 -4.14 -2.90
N ASN A 222 -17.61 -4.73 -2.20
CA ASN A 222 -18.36 -5.90 -2.68
C ASN A 222 -19.79 -5.56 -3.15
N ARG A 223 -20.15 -4.26 -3.19
CA ARG A 223 -21.49 -3.71 -3.51
C ARG A 223 -22.59 -4.07 -2.51
N LEU A 224 -22.22 -4.61 -1.36
CA LEU A 224 -23.10 -5.04 -0.29
C LEU A 224 -22.76 -4.26 0.98
N GLY A 225 -23.60 -4.35 2.00
CA GLY A 225 -23.22 -3.93 3.35
C GLY A 225 -22.60 -2.53 3.47
N VAL A 226 -21.46 -2.48 4.14
CA VAL A 226 -20.74 -1.29 4.62
C VAL A 226 -19.23 -1.52 4.49
N ALA A 227 -18.41 -0.51 4.78
CA ALA A 227 -16.95 -0.63 4.74
C ALA A 227 -16.32 -0.81 6.14
N GLY A 228 -15.27 -1.63 6.22
CA GLY A 228 -14.32 -1.66 7.35
C GLY A 228 -13.15 -0.69 7.16
N ILE A 229 -12.50 -0.26 8.25
CA ILE A 229 -11.39 0.72 8.19
C ILE A 229 -10.12 0.15 7.56
N ALA A 230 -9.68 -1.02 8.02
CA ALA A 230 -8.51 -1.74 7.53
C ALA A 230 -8.98 -3.04 6.87
N TYR A 231 -9.80 -2.91 5.82
CA TYR A 231 -10.54 -4.02 5.22
C TYR A 231 -9.68 -5.08 4.50
N GLU A 232 -8.37 -4.86 4.34
CA GLU A 232 -7.41 -5.88 3.87
C GLU A 232 -6.60 -6.52 5.02
N SER A 233 -6.84 -6.11 6.28
CA SER A 233 -6.27 -6.76 7.45
C SER A 233 -6.91 -8.12 7.73
N ALA A 234 -6.16 -8.98 8.41
CA ALA A 234 -6.67 -10.23 8.94
C ALA A 234 -7.19 -10.07 10.37
N LEU A 235 -8.35 -10.64 10.68
CA LEU A 235 -8.94 -10.60 12.02
C LEU A 235 -8.65 -11.89 12.78
N MET A 236 -8.23 -11.79 14.04
CA MET A 236 -8.06 -12.91 14.98
C MET A 236 -9.06 -12.76 16.13
N PRO A 237 -10.23 -13.42 16.06
CA PRO A 237 -11.24 -13.29 17.09
C PRO A 237 -10.86 -14.14 18.32
N LEU A 238 -10.86 -13.53 19.49
CA LEU A 238 -10.62 -14.21 20.76
C LEU A 238 -11.81 -13.90 21.68
N ARG A 239 -12.67 -14.89 21.92
CA ARG A 239 -13.86 -14.68 22.75
C ARG A 239 -13.47 -14.70 24.23
N VAL A 240 -13.64 -13.56 24.89
CA VAL A 240 -13.37 -13.36 26.32
C VAL A 240 -14.57 -12.79 27.08
N LEU A 241 -15.60 -12.35 26.36
CA LEU A 241 -16.87 -11.91 26.93
C LEU A 241 -17.89 -13.04 26.80
N ASP A 242 -18.55 -13.36 27.92
CA ASP A 242 -19.70 -14.25 27.92
C ASP A 242 -20.95 -13.56 27.35
N ASN A 243 -22.07 -14.28 27.30
CA ASN A 243 -23.33 -13.79 26.74
C ASN A 243 -23.98 -12.66 27.55
N ASP A 244 -23.52 -12.42 28.78
CA ASP A 244 -23.95 -11.31 29.63
C ASP A 244 -22.96 -10.12 29.55
N GLY A 245 -21.91 -10.23 28.71
CA GLY A 245 -20.88 -9.22 28.54
C GLY A 245 -19.84 -9.18 29.66
N ASN A 246 -19.71 -10.25 30.46
CA ASN A 246 -18.70 -10.33 31.51
C ASN A 246 -17.41 -10.96 30.99
N ALA A 247 -16.27 -10.49 31.49
CA ALA A 247 -14.96 -11.08 31.22
C ALA A 247 -14.16 -11.27 32.51
N HIS A 248 -13.41 -12.37 32.60
CA HIS A 248 -12.51 -12.61 33.71
C HIS A 248 -11.09 -12.14 33.40
N PRO A 249 -10.34 -11.59 34.39
CA PRO A 249 -8.97 -11.16 34.17
C PRO A 249 -8.00 -12.24 33.69
N LEU A 250 -8.27 -13.51 34.03
CA LEU A 250 -7.50 -14.65 33.54
C LEU A 250 -7.62 -14.80 32.03
N ASP A 251 -8.85 -14.79 31.52
CA ASP A 251 -9.17 -14.99 30.11
C ASP A 251 -8.64 -13.84 29.27
N ILE A 252 -8.83 -12.60 29.72
CA ILE A 252 -8.27 -11.41 29.06
C ILE A 252 -6.74 -11.51 28.95
N ALA A 253 -6.06 -11.83 30.06
CA ALA A 253 -4.60 -11.89 30.06
C ALA A 253 -4.05 -13.07 29.24
N ALA A 254 -4.75 -14.21 29.24
CA ALA A 254 -4.41 -15.36 28.40
C ALA A 254 -4.62 -15.05 26.92
N ALA A 255 -5.74 -14.42 26.56
CA ALA A 255 -6.05 -13.99 25.20
C ALA A 255 -5.03 -12.99 24.66
N ILE A 256 -4.59 -12.02 25.46
CA ILE A 256 -3.54 -11.08 25.05
C ILE A 256 -2.26 -11.85 24.70
N ARG A 257 -1.84 -12.82 25.51
CA ARG A 257 -0.66 -13.64 25.21
C ARG A 257 -0.84 -14.48 23.95
N VAL A 258 -1.97 -15.16 23.83
CA VAL A 258 -2.31 -15.95 22.64
C VAL A 258 -2.32 -15.11 21.38
N ALA A 259 -2.86 -13.89 21.43
CA ALA A 259 -2.83 -12.95 20.30
C ALA A 259 -1.39 -12.66 19.85
N VAL A 260 -0.53 -12.27 20.79
CA VAL A 260 0.88 -11.94 20.54
C VAL A 260 1.64 -13.15 20.01
N ASP A 261 1.47 -14.32 20.62
CA ASP A 261 2.18 -15.55 20.25
C ASP A 261 1.73 -16.08 18.88
N ASN A 262 0.52 -15.74 18.43
CA ASN A 262 0.01 -16.01 17.08
C ASN A 262 0.28 -14.85 16.09
N GLY A 263 1.09 -13.88 16.51
CA GLY A 263 1.63 -12.80 15.69
C GLY A 263 0.66 -11.67 15.40
N ALA A 264 -0.28 -11.39 16.31
CA ALA A 264 -1.09 -10.17 16.23
C ALA A 264 -0.20 -8.92 16.23
N ASP A 265 -0.57 -7.93 15.43
CA ASP A 265 0.10 -6.63 15.36
C ASP A 265 -0.61 -5.56 16.18
N VAL A 266 -1.93 -5.70 16.28
CA VAL A 266 -2.83 -4.82 17.02
C VAL A 266 -3.78 -5.70 17.85
N ILE A 267 -4.03 -5.30 19.09
CA ILE A 267 -5.00 -5.93 19.99
C ILE A 267 -6.06 -4.89 20.34
N ASN A 268 -7.31 -5.19 20.00
CA ASN A 268 -8.48 -4.40 20.37
C ASN A 268 -9.15 -4.98 21.62
N LEU A 269 -9.29 -4.18 22.66
CA LEU A 269 -9.98 -4.47 23.92
C LEU A 269 -11.18 -3.52 24.07
N SER A 270 -12.30 -3.86 23.44
CA SER A 270 -13.54 -3.10 23.52
C SER A 270 -14.32 -3.39 24.82
N LEU A 271 -13.60 -3.38 25.95
CA LEU A 271 -14.10 -3.66 27.29
C LEU A 271 -13.45 -2.72 28.30
N ALA A 272 -14.14 -2.45 29.41
CA ALA A 272 -13.64 -1.60 30.47
C ALA A 272 -14.15 -2.07 31.84
N GLY A 273 -13.29 -1.99 32.85
CA GLY A 273 -13.61 -2.28 34.24
C GLY A 273 -12.92 -1.31 35.20
N LYS A 274 -13.40 -1.23 36.44
CA LYS A 274 -12.83 -0.33 37.46
C LYS A 274 -11.53 -0.85 38.09
N GLN A 275 -11.33 -2.16 38.06
CA GLN A 275 -10.28 -2.79 38.87
C GLN A 275 -8.99 -2.98 38.10
N ASN A 276 -7.88 -2.55 38.71
CA ASN A 276 -6.53 -2.90 38.26
C ASN A 276 -6.27 -4.39 38.50
N SER A 277 -5.67 -5.05 37.52
CA SER A 277 -5.25 -6.45 37.56
C SER A 277 -3.78 -6.56 37.20
N CYS A 278 -2.97 -7.05 38.15
CA CYS A 278 -1.56 -7.35 37.92
C CYS A 278 -1.36 -8.33 36.74
N LEU A 279 -2.31 -9.24 36.50
CA LEU A 279 -2.21 -10.22 35.44
C LEU A 279 -2.42 -9.59 34.05
N ILE A 280 -3.44 -8.74 33.91
CA ILE A 280 -3.70 -8.01 32.65
C ILE A 280 -2.56 -7.05 32.38
N LYS A 281 -2.08 -6.31 33.39
CA LYS A 281 -0.94 -5.41 33.22
C LYS A 281 0.30 -6.14 32.69
N LYS A 282 0.66 -7.29 33.27
CA LYS A 282 1.79 -8.11 32.79
C LYS A 282 1.60 -8.61 31.36
N ALA A 283 0.37 -8.87 30.93
CA ALA A 283 0.08 -9.28 29.56
C ALA A 283 0.18 -8.10 28.57
N VAL A 284 -0.29 -6.91 28.97
CA VAL A 284 -0.10 -5.65 28.23
C VAL A 284 1.40 -5.36 28.06
N ASP A 285 2.17 -5.38 29.15
CA ASP A 285 3.62 -5.15 29.11
C ASP A 285 4.31 -6.19 28.18
N TYR A 286 3.85 -7.45 28.20
CA TYR A 286 4.34 -8.48 27.29
C TYR A 286 4.06 -8.16 25.82
N ALA A 287 2.82 -7.77 25.50
CA ALA A 287 2.41 -7.43 24.14
C ALA A 287 3.19 -6.22 23.61
N HIS A 288 3.30 -5.16 24.42
CA HIS A 288 4.05 -3.96 24.06
C HIS A 288 5.54 -4.26 23.78
N ASN A 289 6.19 -5.04 24.66
CA ASN A 289 7.59 -5.46 24.48
C ASN A 289 7.82 -6.33 23.23
N LYS A 290 6.75 -6.86 22.63
CA LYS A 290 6.78 -7.60 21.35
C LYS A 290 6.41 -6.71 20.15
N GLY A 291 6.22 -5.41 20.36
CA GLY A 291 5.85 -4.45 19.33
C GLY A 291 4.37 -4.49 18.94
N VAL A 292 3.51 -5.11 19.74
CA VAL A 292 2.06 -5.18 19.49
C VAL A 292 1.39 -3.94 20.07
N VAL A 293 0.55 -3.28 19.27
CA VAL A 293 -0.22 -2.10 19.70
C VAL A 293 -1.45 -2.55 20.47
N ILE A 294 -1.71 -1.99 21.64
CA ILE A 294 -2.91 -2.30 22.44
C ILE A 294 -3.82 -1.09 22.49
N VAL A 295 -5.10 -1.28 22.19
CA VAL A 295 -6.13 -0.24 22.16
C VAL A 295 -7.29 -0.66 23.07
N ALA A 296 -7.76 0.23 23.93
CA ALA A 296 -8.85 -0.10 24.86
C ALA A 296 -9.87 1.03 25.04
N ALA A 297 -11.13 0.63 25.25
CA ALA A 297 -12.24 1.55 25.48
C ALA A 297 -12.19 2.21 26.87
N ALA A 298 -12.54 3.49 26.94
CA ALA A 298 -12.65 4.25 28.19
C ALA A 298 -13.84 3.82 29.10
N GLY A 299 -14.86 3.18 28.53
CA GLY A 299 -16.10 2.81 29.21
C GLY A 299 -17.18 3.90 29.13
N ASN A 300 -18.42 3.50 29.45
CA ASN A 300 -19.64 4.25 29.12
C ASN A 300 -20.47 4.65 30.36
N LEU A 301 -19.82 5.10 31.44
CA LEU A 301 -20.47 5.41 32.72
C LEU A 301 -20.72 6.92 32.91
N SER A 302 -20.45 7.74 31.90
CA SER A 302 -20.52 9.21 31.98
C SER A 302 -19.63 9.81 33.08
N ILE A 303 -18.54 9.12 33.44
CA ILE A 303 -17.63 9.57 34.50
C ILE A 303 -16.55 10.46 33.89
N ASN A 304 -16.55 11.74 34.24
CA ASN A 304 -15.58 12.73 33.78
C ASN A 304 -14.73 13.25 34.95
N THR A 305 -13.78 12.45 35.43
CA THR A 305 -12.91 12.82 36.55
C THR A 305 -11.61 12.02 36.55
N SER A 306 -10.51 12.68 36.88
CA SER A 306 -9.18 12.08 37.03
C SER A 306 -9.09 11.06 38.17
N SER A 307 -10.05 11.06 39.10
CA SER A 307 -10.12 10.11 40.21
C SER A 307 -10.62 8.72 39.80
N TYR A 308 -11.25 8.62 38.63
CA TYR A 308 -11.68 7.35 38.06
C TYR A 308 -10.71 6.89 36.97
N ARG A 309 -10.29 5.63 37.05
CA ARG A 309 -9.39 5.00 36.07
C ARG A 309 -10.04 3.72 35.52
N PRO A 310 -10.48 3.71 34.25
CA PRO A 310 -10.94 2.50 33.58
C PRO A 310 -9.76 1.65 33.13
N TYR A 311 -9.77 0.35 33.41
CA TYR A 311 -8.80 -0.62 32.94
C TYR A 311 -9.45 -1.54 31.90
N PRO A 312 -8.75 -1.90 30.80
CA PRO A 312 -7.31 -1.72 30.56
C PRO A 312 -6.87 -0.36 30.00
N ALA A 313 -7.78 0.56 29.64
CA ALA A 313 -7.44 1.85 29.04
C ALA A 313 -6.45 2.71 29.87
N SER A 314 -6.42 2.55 31.19
CA SER A 314 -5.51 3.28 32.09
C SER A 314 -4.13 2.63 32.28
N TYR A 315 -3.85 1.49 31.65
CA TYR A 315 -2.50 0.93 31.71
C TYR A 315 -1.55 1.73 30.83
N GLU A 316 -0.31 1.86 31.29
CA GLU A 316 0.80 2.28 30.43
C GLU A 316 0.88 1.35 29.20
N HIS A 317 1.29 1.91 28.06
CA HIS A 317 1.38 1.22 26.77
C HIS A 317 0.06 0.81 26.10
N VAL A 318 -1.08 1.21 26.67
CA VAL A 318 -2.40 1.07 26.04
C VAL A 318 -2.83 2.43 25.51
N ILE A 319 -3.39 2.47 24.30
CA ILE A 319 -4.09 3.66 23.80
C ILE A 319 -5.49 3.66 24.44
N GLY A 320 -5.71 4.56 25.39
CA GLY A 320 -7.02 4.77 26.03
C GLY A 320 -7.93 5.64 25.17
N VAL A 321 -9.09 5.10 24.77
CA VAL A 321 -9.95 5.73 23.74
C VAL A 321 -11.28 6.21 24.31
N ALA A 322 -11.50 7.52 24.27
CA ALA A 322 -12.79 8.16 24.55
C ALA A 322 -13.64 8.31 23.26
N ALA A 323 -14.94 8.57 23.41
CA ALA A 323 -15.89 8.61 22.30
C ALA A 323 -16.40 10.03 22.01
N TYR A 324 -16.58 10.33 20.71
CA TYR A 324 -17.35 11.48 20.23
C TYR A 324 -18.52 11.07 19.32
N ASP A 325 -19.52 11.95 19.22
CA ASP A 325 -20.73 11.74 18.41
C ASP A 325 -20.62 12.36 17.00
N ARG A 326 -21.68 12.21 16.19
CA ARG A 326 -21.72 12.77 14.82
C ARG A 326 -21.63 14.31 14.75
N ASN A 327 -21.79 15.02 15.86
CA ASN A 327 -21.58 16.46 15.94
C ASN A 327 -20.13 16.83 16.28
N GLY A 328 -19.25 15.83 16.49
CA GLY A 328 -17.88 16.03 16.92
C GLY A 328 -17.75 16.43 18.39
N SER A 329 -18.83 16.28 19.15
CA SER A 329 -18.85 16.54 20.59
C SER A 329 -18.55 15.27 21.37
N ARG A 330 -17.96 15.39 22.56
CA ARG A 330 -17.81 14.25 23.48
C ARG A 330 -19.16 13.55 23.62
N ALA A 331 -19.20 12.25 23.35
CA ALA A 331 -20.41 11.47 23.49
C ALA A 331 -20.83 11.48 24.96
N SER A 332 -22.12 11.70 25.24
CA SER A 332 -22.64 11.94 26.60
C SER A 332 -22.22 10.86 27.59
N TYR A 333 -22.21 9.61 27.13
CA TYR A 333 -21.86 8.40 27.89
C TYR A 333 -20.35 8.19 28.12
N SER A 334 -19.47 8.83 27.35
CA SER A 334 -18.03 8.52 27.38
C SER A 334 -17.41 8.85 28.73
N ASN A 335 -16.69 7.91 29.33
CA ASN A 335 -15.77 8.25 30.42
C ASN A 335 -14.63 9.14 29.88
N ASP A 336 -14.15 10.03 30.74
CA ASP A 336 -13.17 11.07 30.40
C ASP A 336 -12.54 11.66 31.69
N GLY A 337 -11.72 12.71 31.54
CA GLY A 337 -11.29 13.59 32.62
C GLY A 337 -9.99 13.17 33.30
N GLY A 338 -9.29 12.18 32.75
CA GLY A 338 -8.01 11.70 33.26
C GLY A 338 -6.88 11.74 32.23
N ASP A 339 -5.65 11.61 32.72
CA ASP A 339 -4.41 11.51 31.93
C ASP A 339 -4.30 10.21 31.11
N TRP A 340 -5.25 9.30 31.28
CA TRP A 340 -5.35 8.01 30.61
C TRP A 340 -6.14 8.05 29.30
N VAL A 341 -6.74 9.19 28.95
CA VAL A 341 -7.36 9.39 27.63
C VAL A 341 -6.29 9.86 26.67
N ASP A 342 -5.93 9.03 25.71
CA ASP A 342 -4.94 9.37 24.68
C ASP A 342 -5.56 10.05 23.46
N ILE A 343 -6.77 9.62 23.09
CA ILE A 343 -7.43 10.06 21.86
C ILE A 343 -8.95 9.87 21.94
N TYR A 344 -9.68 10.68 21.17
CA TYR A 344 -11.10 10.48 20.93
C TYR A 344 -11.34 9.97 19.51
N ALA A 345 -12.28 9.04 19.38
CA ALA A 345 -12.69 8.48 18.10
C ALA A 345 -14.22 8.38 17.99
N PRO A 346 -14.78 8.15 16.79
CA PRO A 346 -16.23 8.04 16.61
C PRO A 346 -16.82 6.92 17.47
N GLY A 347 -17.66 7.29 18.43
CA GLY A 347 -18.44 6.35 19.23
C GLY A 347 -19.92 6.35 18.85
N GLY A 348 -20.41 7.39 18.16
CA GLY A 348 -21.80 7.49 17.72
C GLY A 348 -22.80 7.78 18.84
N SER A 349 -24.07 7.91 18.47
CA SER A 349 -25.20 8.14 19.37
C SER A 349 -26.45 7.43 18.85
N THR A 350 -27.21 6.85 19.76
CA THR A 350 -28.45 6.09 19.53
C THR A 350 -29.49 6.49 20.56
N SER A 351 -30.76 6.40 20.20
CA SER A 351 -31.90 6.84 21.01
C SER A 351 -32.04 6.12 22.36
N ASN A 352 -31.59 4.87 22.48
CA ASN A 352 -31.80 4.02 23.66
C ASN A 352 -30.52 3.42 24.26
N ASN A 353 -29.34 3.95 23.91
CA ASN A 353 -28.03 3.38 24.31
C ASN A 353 -27.88 1.88 23.96
N LYS A 354 -28.50 1.46 22.85
CA LYS A 354 -28.48 0.08 22.36
C LYS A 354 -28.25 0.07 20.86
N CYS A 355 -27.69 -1.03 20.37
CA CYS A 355 -27.64 -1.31 18.95
C CYS A 355 -29.05 -1.42 18.35
N THR A 356 -29.28 -0.81 17.20
CA THR A 356 -30.62 -0.71 16.59
C THR A 356 -30.55 -0.42 15.09
N ASP A 357 -31.62 -0.74 14.38
CA ASP A 357 -31.81 -0.52 12.93
C ASP A 357 -32.75 0.68 12.65
N THR A 358 -33.12 1.48 13.65
CA THR A 358 -34.00 2.63 13.36
C THR A 358 -33.31 3.63 12.45
N ILE A 359 -34.08 4.21 11.52
CA ILE A 359 -33.53 5.10 10.50
C ILE A 359 -32.77 6.30 11.09
N ASN A 360 -33.23 6.84 12.22
CA ASN A 360 -32.56 7.96 12.88
C ASN A 360 -31.22 7.54 13.48
N ASP A 361 -31.17 6.37 14.12
CA ASP A 361 -29.96 5.87 14.75
C ASP A 361 -28.93 5.40 13.72
N LEU A 362 -29.35 4.93 12.54
CA LEU A 362 -28.46 4.68 11.40
C LEU A 362 -27.73 5.94 10.91
N TYR A 363 -28.28 7.12 11.15
CA TYR A 363 -27.62 8.38 10.82
C TYR A 363 -26.67 8.87 11.92
N SER A 364 -26.86 8.51 13.19
CA SER A 364 -26.06 9.07 14.30
C SER A 364 -25.13 8.06 14.98
N GLY A 365 -25.42 6.76 14.88
CA GLY A 365 -24.62 5.68 15.42
C GLY A 365 -23.48 5.26 14.48
N ILE A 366 -22.75 4.23 14.90
CA ILE A 366 -21.74 3.56 14.08
C ILE A 366 -22.39 2.37 13.41
N VAL A 367 -22.42 2.37 12.09
CA VAL A 367 -23.17 1.41 11.28
C VAL A 367 -22.27 0.28 10.80
N GLN A 368 -22.65 -0.96 11.10
CA GLN A 368 -22.00 -2.18 10.59
C GLN A 368 -23.05 -3.26 10.29
N ILE A 369 -22.66 -4.28 9.52
CA ILE A 369 -23.47 -5.50 9.35
C ILE A 369 -23.06 -6.49 10.45
N VAL A 370 -24.03 -6.93 11.25
CA VAL A 370 -23.82 -7.92 12.33
C VAL A 370 -24.56 -9.23 12.10
N LEU A 371 -25.58 -9.21 11.22
CA LEU A 371 -26.37 -10.36 10.86
C LEU A 371 -26.68 -10.35 9.35
N ASN A 372 -26.68 -11.53 8.75
CA ASN A 372 -27.22 -11.75 7.42
C ASN A 372 -28.60 -12.39 7.56
N LEU A 373 -29.65 -11.63 7.25
CA LEU A 373 -31.02 -12.12 7.29
C LEU A 373 -31.42 -12.66 5.90
N PRO A 374 -32.48 -13.48 5.79
CA PRO A 374 -32.99 -13.95 4.49
C PRO A 374 -33.34 -12.82 3.51
N VAL A 375 -33.56 -11.60 4.01
CA VAL A 375 -33.87 -10.39 3.24
C VAL A 375 -32.60 -9.60 2.83
N GLY A 376 -31.41 -10.09 3.16
CA GLY A 376 -30.11 -9.46 2.90
C GLY A 376 -29.41 -8.94 4.16
N PHE A 377 -28.32 -8.20 3.94
CA PHE A 377 -27.58 -7.56 5.02
C PHE A 377 -28.37 -6.39 5.60
N THR A 378 -28.68 -6.47 6.90
CA THR A 378 -29.36 -5.40 7.62
C THR A 378 -28.33 -4.59 8.41
N PRO A 379 -28.20 -3.27 8.16
CA PRO A 379 -27.28 -2.43 8.91
C PRO A 379 -27.80 -2.22 10.33
N ILE A 380 -26.88 -2.28 11.29
CA ILE A 380 -27.15 -1.99 12.71
C ILE A 380 -26.24 -0.86 13.16
N ALA A 381 -26.85 0.17 13.74
CA ALA A 381 -26.18 1.27 14.39
C ALA A 381 -25.99 0.98 15.88
N CYS A 382 -24.75 1.06 16.35
CA CYS A 382 -24.40 0.97 17.77
C CYS A 382 -23.77 2.28 18.25
N GLN A 383 -23.66 2.42 19.58
CA GLN A 383 -22.86 3.47 20.19
C GLN A 383 -21.94 2.92 21.28
N GLY A 384 -20.83 3.60 21.54
CA GLY A 384 -19.96 3.28 22.67
C GLY A 384 -18.50 3.67 22.47
N THR A 385 -17.77 3.73 23.58
CA THR A 385 -16.30 3.79 23.57
C THR A 385 -15.67 2.51 22.99
N SER A 386 -16.42 1.40 22.98
CA SER A 386 -16.08 0.17 22.23
C SER A 386 -15.95 0.42 20.74
N GLN A 387 -16.90 1.12 20.12
CA GLN A 387 -16.84 1.50 18.71
C GLN A 387 -15.67 2.46 18.47
N ALA A 388 -15.46 3.42 19.38
CA ALA A 388 -14.32 4.34 19.29
C ALA A 388 -12.97 3.60 19.31
N ALA A 389 -12.80 2.62 20.22
CA ALA A 389 -11.61 1.78 20.28
C ALA A 389 -11.40 0.99 18.98
N ALA A 390 -12.47 0.45 18.39
CA ALA A 390 -12.41 -0.23 17.10
C ALA A 390 -11.90 0.69 15.97
N HIS A 391 -12.30 1.97 15.96
CA HIS A 391 -11.78 2.94 14.99
C HIS A 391 -10.28 3.14 15.14
N VAL A 392 -9.80 3.33 16.37
CA VAL A 392 -8.36 3.49 16.65
C VAL A 392 -7.60 2.22 16.27
N SER A 393 -8.14 1.04 16.55
CA SER A 393 -7.55 -0.25 16.15
C SER A 393 -7.43 -0.39 14.63
N GLY A 394 -8.46 -0.01 13.88
CA GLY A 394 -8.42 0.03 12.41
C GLY A 394 -7.35 1.00 11.89
N VAL A 395 -7.26 2.21 12.45
CA VAL A 395 -6.23 3.18 12.05
C VAL A 395 -4.82 2.71 12.43
N ALA A 396 -4.66 2.10 13.61
CA ALA A 396 -3.39 1.49 14.02
C ALA A 396 -2.97 0.40 13.04
N ALA A 397 -3.90 -0.40 12.53
CA ALA A 397 -3.62 -1.41 11.52
C ALA A 397 -3.16 -0.80 10.19
N LEU A 398 -3.81 0.27 9.71
CA LEU A 398 -3.38 1.00 8.52
C LEU A 398 -1.95 1.57 8.68
N VAL A 399 -1.66 2.23 9.81
CA VAL A 399 -0.33 2.76 10.11
C VAL A 399 0.70 1.62 10.15
N LYS A 400 0.38 0.50 10.81
CA LYS A 400 1.25 -0.67 10.90
C LYS A 400 1.58 -1.24 9.52
N ALA A 401 0.60 -1.30 8.61
CA ALA A 401 0.79 -1.82 7.25
C ALA A 401 1.85 -1.01 6.50
N VAL A 402 1.76 0.32 6.52
CA VAL A 402 2.76 1.20 5.89
C VAL A 402 4.14 1.00 6.51
N LEU A 403 4.23 1.00 7.85
CA LEU A 403 5.53 0.88 8.50
C LEU A 403 6.23 -0.45 8.19
N LYS A 404 5.47 -1.55 8.00
CA LYS A 404 5.99 -2.87 7.61
C LYS A 404 6.59 -2.89 6.19
N GLU A 405 6.28 -1.93 5.33
CA GLU A 405 6.91 -1.83 4.00
C GLU A 405 8.39 -1.42 4.10
N SER A 406 8.81 -0.81 5.22
CA SER A 406 10.20 -0.41 5.41
C SER A 406 11.12 -1.62 5.61
N PRO A 407 12.19 -1.79 4.80
CA PRO A 407 13.18 -2.86 5.00
C PRO A 407 13.95 -2.73 6.33
N PHE A 408 13.85 -1.58 7.01
CA PHE A 408 14.49 -1.32 8.31
C PHE A 408 13.51 -1.38 9.49
N TYR A 409 12.23 -1.69 9.23
CA TYR A 409 11.17 -1.68 10.24
C TYR A 409 11.52 -2.49 11.49
N ASN A 410 12.01 -3.72 11.29
CA ASN A 410 12.32 -4.64 12.38
C ASN A 410 13.60 -4.29 13.15
N PHE A 411 14.45 -3.39 12.65
CA PHE A 411 15.82 -3.20 13.18
C PHE A 411 15.93 -2.02 14.16
N PHE A 412 15.13 -0.97 14.02
CA PHE A 412 15.33 0.28 14.77
C PHE A 412 14.13 0.79 15.57
N HIS A 413 12.93 0.22 15.39
CA HIS A 413 11.70 0.83 15.93
C HIS A 413 10.99 -0.14 16.88
N ASN A 414 10.78 0.31 18.12
CA ASN A 414 9.80 -0.32 18.98
C ASN A 414 8.42 -0.05 18.37
N SER A 415 7.96 -0.99 17.55
CA SER A 415 6.95 -0.71 16.54
C SER A 415 5.55 -0.44 17.09
N ALA A 416 5.34 -0.58 18.40
CA ALA A 416 4.12 -0.15 19.08
C ALA A 416 4.17 1.35 19.43
N ASP A 417 5.25 1.82 20.05
CA ASP A 417 5.41 3.24 20.44
C ASP A 417 5.35 4.17 19.24
N GLU A 418 5.97 3.76 18.12
CA GLU A 418 5.94 4.54 16.88
C GLU A 418 4.52 4.72 16.34
N VAL A 419 3.71 3.66 16.37
CA VAL A 419 2.30 3.72 15.94
C VAL A 419 1.50 4.63 16.87
N ILE A 420 1.70 4.50 18.19
CA ILE A 420 1.04 5.34 19.20
C ILE A 420 1.37 6.82 18.95
N ASN A 421 2.65 7.14 18.73
CA ASN A 421 3.10 8.50 18.49
C ASN A 421 2.54 9.06 17.18
N ILE A 422 2.55 8.29 16.08
CA ILE A 422 1.96 8.70 14.81
C ILE A 422 0.47 9.02 14.98
N ILE A 423 -0.29 8.17 15.69
CA ILE A 423 -1.71 8.40 15.94
C ILE A 423 -1.94 9.69 16.74
N LYS A 424 -1.13 9.94 17.79
CA LYS A 424 -1.23 11.15 18.61
C LYS A 424 -0.82 12.42 17.86
N GLU A 425 0.28 12.38 17.11
CA GLU A 425 0.80 13.52 16.33
C GLU A 425 -0.10 13.89 15.16
N SER A 426 -0.80 12.93 14.57
CA SER A 426 -1.70 13.14 13.43
C SER A 426 -3.11 13.58 13.84
N ALA A 427 -3.46 13.44 15.11
CA ALA A 427 -4.79 13.77 15.61
C ALA A 427 -5.12 15.26 15.40
N ARG A 428 -6.40 15.53 15.14
CA ARG A 428 -6.89 16.90 14.93
C ARG A 428 -7.29 17.53 16.25
N PRO A 429 -6.83 18.76 16.53
CA PRO A 429 -7.37 19.51 17.65
C PRO A 429 -8.79 19.99 17.33
N VAL A 430 -9.67 20.00 18.33
CA VAL A 430 -11.00 20.62 18.19
C VAL A 430 -10.99 22.06 18.67
N ASN A 431 -11.21 23.00 17.76
CA ASN A 431 -11.51 24.38 18.12
C ASN A 431 -12.85 24.45 18.87
N GLY A 432 -12.85 25.02 20.08
CA GLY A 432 -14.09 25.36 20.80
C GLY A 432 -14.62 24.32 21.78
N ILE A 433 -13.90 23.21 22.03
CA ILE A 433 -14.19 22.33 23.18
C ILE A 433 -13.23 22.69 24.32
N GLN A 434 -13.74 23.42 25.31
CA GLN A 434 -13.12 23.45 26.63
C GLN A 434 -13.42 22.11 27.32
N VAL A 435 -12.42 21.22 27.40
CA VAL A 435 -12.48 20.13 28.37
C VAL A 435 -12.37 20.75 29.75
N LEU A 436 -13.36 20.49 30.60
CA LEU A 436 -13.27 20.82 32.02
C LEU A 436 -12.23 19.88 32.65
N ASP A 437 -11.01 20.40 32.77
CA ASP A 437 -9.98 20.01 33.75
C ASP A 437 -9.53 18.53 33.74
N ALA A 438 -8.68 18.17 32.77
CA ALA A 438 -7.73 17.07 32.90
C ALA A 438 -6.33 17.63 32.68
N GLY A 439 -5.49 17.59 33.71
CA GLY A 439 -4.18 18.21 33.74
C GLY A 439 -3.21 17.72 32.66
N LYS A 440 -3.24 18.39 31.51
CA LYS A 440 -2.15 18.83 30.63
C LYS A 440 -2.81 19.56 29.46
N ALA A 441 -2.42 20.82 29.28
CA ALA A 441 -2.90 21.78 28.27
C ALA A 441 -3.69 21.19 27.07
N ASN A 442 -5.01 21.43 27.11
CA ASN A 442 -5.85 21.93 26.01
C ASN A 442 -5.62 21.35 24.60
N GLU A 443 -6.28 20.24 24.27
CA GLU A 443 -7.04 20.03 23.02
C GLU A 443 -7.61 18.61 22.99
N VAL A 444 -8.91 18.45 22.69
CA VAL A 444 -9.47 17.14 22.34
C VAL A 444 -8.79 16.69 21.05
N LEU A 445 -8.03 15.60 21.11
CA LEU A 445 -7.38 14.99 19.95
C LEU A 445 -8.37 14.04 19.26
N LEU A 446 -8.90 14.43 18.11
CA LEU A 446 -9.74 13.58 17.28
C LEU A 446 -8.89 12.73 16.34
N LEU A 447 -9.20 11.45 16.25
CA LEU A 447 -8.59 10.53 15.29
C LEU A 447 -8.70 11.03 13.83
N ASP A 448 -7.60 10.96 13.09
CA ASP A 448 -7.51 11.27 11.65
C ASP A 448 -6.65 10.21 10.95
N ALA A 449 -7.31 9.24 10.33
CA ALA A 449 -6.69 8.11 9.63
C ALA A 449 -5.82 8.58 8.45
N GLY A 450 -6.32 9.52 7.66
CA GLY A 450 -5.61 10.03 6.49
C GLY A 450 -4.29 10.68 6.87
N LYS A 451 -4.29 11.55 7.90
CA LYS A 451 -3.05 12.16 8.41
C LYS A 451 -2.11 11.14 9.05
N ALA A 452 -2.64 10.17 9.80
CA ALA A 452 -1.84 9.14 10.45
C ALA A 452 -1.06 8.31 9.42
N VAL A 453 -1.75 7.86 8.36
CA VAL A 453 -1.14 7.08 7.28
C VAL A 453 -0.19 7.91 6.44
N GLU A 454 -0.53 9.17 6.15
CA GLU A 454 0.39 10.09 5.45
C GLU A 454 1.68 10.32 6.25
N LEU A 455 1.59 10.51 7.56
CA LEU A 455 2.75 10.68 8.44
C LEU A 455 3.61 9.42 8.48
N ALA A 456 2.99 8.24 8.61
CA ALA A 456 3.69 6.96 8.52
C ALA A 456 4.41 6.79 7.18
N TRP A 457 3.74 7.12 6.08
CA TRP A 457 4.28 7.01 4.73
C TRP A 457 5.49 7.91 4.53
N LYS A 458 5.44 9.17 5.01
CA LYS A 458 6.59 10.09 4.97
C LYS A 458 7.79 9.59 5.77
N LYS A 459 7.56 8.86 6.86
CA LYS A 459 8.66 8.27 7.66
C LYS A 459 9.32 7.10 6.93
N VAL A 460 8.55 6.29 6.19
CA VAL A 460 9.08 5.17 5.38
C VAL A 460 9.71 5.66 4.08
N HIS A 461 9.16 6.73 3.50
CA HIS A 461 9.58 7.31 2.22
C HIS A 461 10.04 8.77 2.43
N PRO A 462 11.17 9.00 3.14
CA PRO A 462 11.66 10.35 3.33
C PRO A 462 11.93 11.00 1.97
N PRO A 463 11.58 12.28 1.79
CA PRO A 463 11.91 12.98 0.55
C PRO A 463 13.42 12.88 0.32
N PHE A 464 13.82 12.52 -0.90
CA PHE A 464 15.23 12.51 -1.28
C PHE A 464 15.83 13.88 -0.94
N PRO A 465 16.95 13.96 -0.21
CA PRO A 465 17.61 15.23 0.01
C PRO A 465 18.02 15.77 -1.36
N VAL A 466 17.42 16.88 -1.77
CA VAL A 466 17.90 17.67 -2.90
C VAL A 466 19.19 18.33 -2.42
N VAL A 467 20.31 17.63 -2.61
CA VAL A 467 21.63 18.23 -2.42
C VAL A 467 21.85 19.15 -3.62
N SER A 468 21.59 20.44 -3.45
CA SER A 468 22.09 21.44 -4.39
C SER A 468 23.61 21.49 -4.24
N LEU A 469 24.34 20.99 -5.24
CA LEU A 469 25.79 21.18 -5.26
C LEU A 469 26.08 22.68 -5.41
N PRO A 470 26.99 23.23 -4.59
CA PRO A 470 27.50 24.58 -4.79
C PRO A 470 27.94 24.82 -6.24
N PRO A 471 27.67 26.00 -6.83
CA PRO A 471 27.93 26.27 -8.25
C PRO A 471 29.38 26.01 -8.68
N ASP A 472 30.33 26.22 -7.78
CA ASP A 472 31.76 25.96 -7.93
C ASP A 472 32.07 24.46 -8.05
N ILE A 473 31.36 23.59 -7.32
CA ILE A 473 31.50 22.13 -7.45
C ILE A 473 30.89 21.65 -8.77
N VAL A 474 29.73 22.17 -9.15
CA VAL A 474 29.10 21.87 -10.46
C VAL A 474 30.00 22.30 -11.61
N GLN A 475 30.61 23.47 -11.49
CA GLN A 475 31.57 23.99 -12.47
C GLN A 475 32.83 23.13 -12.52
N THR A 476 33.40 22.74 -11.38
CA THR A 476 34.60 21.89 -11.31
C THR A 476 34.35 20.50 -11.92
N ILE A 477 33.17 19.92 -11.68
CA ILE A 477 32.77 18.63 -12.26
C ILE A 477 32.59 18.78 -13.78
N THR A 478 31.90 19.83 -14.22
CA THR A 478 31.71 20.14 -15.65
C THR A 478 33.04 20.35 -16.37
N GLU A 479 33.97 21.09 -15.77
CA GLU A 479 35.31 21.33 -16.31
C GLU A 479 36.13 20.03 -16.38
N ARG A 480 36.08 19.16 -15.36
CA ARG A 480 36.77 17.87 -15.38
C ARG A 480 36.21 16.90 -16.41
N LEU A 481 34.89 16.89 -16.60
CA LEU A 481 34.21 16.06 -17.62
C LEU A 481 34.48 16.56 -19.04
N THR A 482 34.66 17.86 -19.24
CA THR A 482 34.96 18.45 -20.55
C THR A 482 36.45 18.42 -20.91
N LYS A 483 37.36 18.27 -19.93
CA LYS A 483 38.82 18.20 -20.15
C LYS A 483 39.31 16.80 -20.59
N ASN A 484 38.61 15.73 -20.19
CA ASN A 484 38.88 14.37 -20.67
C ASN A 484 38.07 14.08 -21.95
N ARG A 485 38.56 14.60 -23.08
CA ARG A 485 37.88 14.59 -24.39
C ARG A 485 37.87 13.25 -25.15
N ASP A 486 38.06 12.10 -24.51
CA ASP A 486 38.15 10.83 -25.25
C ASP A 486 36.89 9.95 -25.21
N TRP A 487 35.80 10.39 -24.56
CA TRP A 487 34.58 9.56 -24.42
C TRP A 487 33.25 10.30 -24.68
N LEU A 488 33.25 11.43 -25.40
CA LEU A 488 32.03 12.18 -25.70
C LEU A 488 31.85 12.38 -27.22
N ILE A 489 30.89 11.66 -27.79
CA ILE A 489 30.32 11.95 -29.11
C ILE A 489 29.56 13.28 -28.99
N PRO A 490 29.79 14.28 -29.86
CA PRO A 490 29.15 15.58 -29.74
C PRO A 490 27.69 15.49 -30.21
N VAL A 491 26.75 15.71 -29.29
CA VAL A 491 25.38 16.10 -29.64
C VAL A 491 25.32 17.62 -29.48
N GLY A 492 25.05 18.33 -30.59
CA GLY A 492 24.97 19.78 -30.62
C GLY A 492 23.83 20.30 -29.73
N ILE A 493 24.16 21.17 -28.78
CA ILE A 493 23.20 21.77 -27.85
C ILE A 493 22.93 23.21 -28.32
N GLY A 494 21.73 23.43 -28.85
CA GLY A 494 21.10 24.74 -28.84
C GLY A 494 20.68 25.07 -27.40
N SER A 495 21.19 26.19 -26.89
CA SER A 495 20.86 26.90 -25.65
C SER A 495 19.61 26.45 -24.86
N GLY A 496 19.82 25.99 -23.62
CA GLY A 496 18.78 25.89 -22.59
C GLY A 496 18.82 24.59 -21.77
N LEU A 497 19.76 24.46 -20.85
CA LEU A 497 19.86 23.29 -19.96
C LEU A 497 19.03 23.49 -18.68
N THR A 498 17.76 23.12 -18.76
CA THR A 498 16.95 22.68 -17.61
C THR A 498 16.94 21.14 -17.69
N ILE A 499 17.64 20.45 -16.78
CA ILE A 499 17.63 18.98 -16.77
C ILE A 499 16.32 18.52 -16.11
N TRP A 500 15.30 18.27 -16.93
CA TRP A 500 14.25 17.31 -16.61
C TRP A 500 14.65 15.97 -17.23
N GLY A 501 15.17 15.06 -16.40
CA GLY A 501 15.38 13.67 -16.76
C GLY A 501 14.18 12.86 -16.31
N ILE A 502 13.19 12.70 -17.20
CA ILE A 502 12.15 11.68 -17.09
C ILE A 502 12.83 10.32 -17.32
N PHE A 503 12.98 9.54 -16.26
CA PHE A 503 13.06 8.08 -16.33
C PHE A 503 12.22 7.52 -15.18
N GLY A 504 11.14 6.84 -15.55
CA GLY A 504 10.32 6.09 -14.62
C GLY A 504 11.16 5.05 -13.88
N SER A 505 10.89 4.95 -12.58
CA SER A 505 10.95 3.72 -11.80
C SER A 505 12.04 2.73 -12.23
N TYR A 506 13.28 2.90 -11.74
CA TYR A 506 14.18 1.85 -11.23
C TYR A 506 15.59 2.45 -11.00
N LYS A 507 16.02 2.47 -9.73
CA LYS A 507 17.42 2.47 -9.23
C LYS A 507 18.29 3.74 -9.45
N LEU A 508 18.26 4.63 -8.46
CA LEU A 508 19.37 5.54 -8.11
C LEU A 508 20.28 4.91 -7.02
N ILE A 509 20.78 3.69 -7.23
CA ILE A 509 21.77 3.05 -6.33
C ILE A 509 23.07 2.69 -7.06
N CYS A 510 23.09 2.62 -8.39
CA CYS A 510 24.30 2.22 -9.13
C CYS A 510 25.26 3.39 -9.45
N GLY A 511 24.80 4.64 -9.36
CA GLY A 511 25.60 5.82 -9.76
C GLY A 511 26.61 6.30 -8.72
N VAL A 512 26.41 6.02 -7.43
CA VAL A 512 27.28 6.53 -6.35
C VAL A 512 28.33 5.49 -5.91
N MET A 513 28.03 4.18 -6.02
CA MET A 513 29.02 3.12 -5.74
C MET A 513 30.14 3.05 -6.79
N MET A 514 29.85 3.32 -8.07
CA MET A 514 30.86 3.27 -9.13
C MET A 514 31.89 4.42 -9.03
N THR A 515 31.47 5.59 -8.55
CA THR A 515 32.37 6.74 -8.31
C THR A 515 33.19 6.58 -7.03
N LEU A 516 32.65 5.93 -5.99
CA LEU A 516 33.39 5.62 -4.76
C LEU A 516 34.48 4.55 -4.99
N VAL A 517 34.20 3.50 -5.77
CA VAL A 517 35.20 2.46 -6.09
C VAL A 517 36.30 2.99 -7.03
N GLY A 518 35.94 3.83 -8.02
CA GLY A 518 36.93 4.52 -8.87
C GLY A 518 37.75 5.56 -8.10
N GLY A 519 37.14 6.26 -7.14
CA GLY A 519 37.81 7.21 -6.25
C GLY A 519 38.78 6.53 -5.28
N LEU A 520 38.42 5.37 -4.73
CA LEU A 520 39.26 4.57 -3.84
C LEU A 520 40.48 3.96 -4.55
N TRP A 521 40.35 3.55 -5.82
CA TRP A 521 41.49 3.07 -6.61
C TRP A 521 42.46 4.20 -6.97
N SER A 522 41.94 5.41 -7.20
CA SER A 522 42.72 6.62 -7.45
C SER A 522 43.43 7.16 -6.19
N LEU A 523 42.82 7.01 -5.01
CA LEU A 523 43.42 7.37 -3.72
C LEU A 523 44.55 6.42 -3.31
N ASN A 524 44.43 5.12 -3.60
CA ASN A 524 45.45 4.13 -3.25
C ASN A 524 46.76 4.32 -4.06
N GLN A 525 46.66 4.85 -5.28
CA GLN A 525 47.83 5.26 -6.08
C GLN A 525 48.47 6.57 -5.59
N ALA A 526 47.71 7.45 -4.94
CA ALA A 526 48.20 8.74 -4.44
C ALA A 526 48.87 8.66 -3.06
N ILE A 527 48.63 7.60 -2.29
CA ILE A 527 49.16 7.42 -0.92
C ILE A 527 50.62 6.93 -0.92
N HIS A 528 51.21 6.59 -2.07
CA HIS A 528 52.62 6.16 -2.15
C HIS A 528 53.66 7.30 -2.22
N THR A 529 53.29 8.58 -2.10
CA THR A 529 54.27 9.68 -2.30
C THR A 529 54.30 10.83 -1.29
N SER A 530 53.57 10.83 -0.17
CA SER A 530 53.83 11.82 0.88
C SER A 530 53.18 11.51 2.24
N ASN A 531 54.02 11.49 3.28
CA ASN A 531 53.63 11.48 4.69
C ASN A 531 52.89 12.77 5.07
N LEU A 532 51.59 12.70 5.36
CA LEU A 532 50.95 13.63 6.29
C LEU A 532 49.75 12.96 6.97
N LEU A 533 49.76 12.95 8.30
CA LEU A 533 48.66 12.47 9.16
C LEU A 533 47.35 13.19 8.82
N LEU A 534 46.29 12.44 8.52
CA LEU A 534 44.93 12.85 8.82
C LEU A 534 44.15 11.62 9.29
N GLN A 535 43.87 11.56 10.59
CA GLN A 535 42.95 10.58 11.16
C GLN A 535 41.52 10.96 10.77
N VAL A 536 40.89 10.15 9.93
CA VAL A 536 39.43 10.10 9.81
C VAL A 536 39.03 8.66 10.13
N VAL A 537 38.46 8.49 11.33
CA VAL A 537 37.82 7.26 11.77
C VAL A 537 36.50 7.14 11.02
N LEU A 538 36.41 6.20 10.07
CA LEU A 538 35.14 5.77 9.48
C LEU A 538 34.98 4.27 9.73
N ILE A 539 33.95 3.95 10.50
CA ILE A 539 33.52 2.60 10.87
C ILE A 539 32.98 1.90 9.62
N LEU A 540 33.66 0.83 9.18
CA LEU A 540 33.18 -0.11 8.17
C LEU A 540 32.34 -1.20 8.84
N PRO A 541 31.13 -1.54 8.33
CA PRO A 541 30.60 -2.89 8.48
C PRO A 541 31.18 -3.76 7.37
N LEU A 542 31.96 -4.75 7.77
CA LEU A 542 32.38 -5.89 6.94
C LEU A 542 31.14 -6.67 6.46
N ALA A 543 30.93 -6.74 5.15
CA ALA A 543 30.14 -7.78 4.51
C ALA A 543 30.83 -8.16 3.19
N ILE A 544 31.53 -9.29 3.23
CA ILE A 544 32.18 -9.91 2.06
C ILE A 544 31.12 -10.70 1.29
N VAL A 545 30.67 -10.17 0.15
CA VAL A 545 30.12 -10.96 -0.97
C VAL A 545 30.58 -10.29 -2.27
N PRO A 546 31.22 -10.99 -3.23
CA PRO A 546 31.67 -10.36 -4.47
C PRO A 546 30.46 -9.98 -5.37
N PRO A 547 30.49 -8.82 -6.05
CA PRO A 547 29.37 -8.41 -6.90
C PRO A 547 29.36 -9.16 -8.23
N VAL A 548 28.18 -9.70 -8.60
CA VAL A 548 27.90 -10.24 -9.93
C VAL A 548 27.46 -9.09 -10.84
N LEU A 549 28.17 -8.89 -11.95
CA LEU A 549 27.88 -7.89 -12.98
C LEU A 549 26.91 -8.48 -14.02
N ILE A 550 25.74 -7.88 -14.23
CA ILE A 550 24.79 -8.27 -15.29
C ILE A 550 24.62 -7.08 -16.25
N ILE A 551 24.93 -7.28 -17.53
CA ILE A 551 24.81 -6.27 -18.60
C ILE A 551 23.67 -6.70 -19.54
N PHE A 552 22.73 -5.80 -19.83
CA PHE A 552 21.74 -5.96 -20.91
C PHE A 552 22.21 -5.21 -22.16
N ILE A 553 22.25 -5.90 -23.30
CA ILE A 553 22.45 -5.29 -24.62
C ILE A 553 21.14 -5.47 -25.40
N THR A 554 20.48 -4.36 -25.74
CA THR A 554 19.38 -4.34 -26.70
C THR A 554 19.86 -3.62 -27.95
N GLY A 555 19.87 -4.30 -29.10
CA GLY A 555 20.28 -3.65 -30.35
C GLY A 555 20.40 -4.61 -31.54
N ASN A 556 19.67 -4.28 -32.60
CA ASN A 556 19.44 -5.05 -33.81
C ASN A 556 20.70 -5.17 -34.71
N SER A 557 20.86 -6.35 -35.31
CA SER A 557 21.54 -6.66 -36.59
C SER A 557 23.03 -6.28 -36.82
N ARG A 558 23.83 -7.37 -36.99
CA ARG A 558 25.18 -7.54 -37.61
C ARG A 558 26.37 -7.69 -36.64
N LEU A 559 26.61 -8.93 -36.23
CA LEU A 559 27.82 -9.40 -35.54
C LEU A 559 29.04 -9.39 -36.48
N LYS A 560 30.05 -8.59 -36.15
CA LYS A 560 31.46 -8.90 -36.46
C LYS A 560 32.14 -9.35 -35.17
N TRP A 561 32.87 -10.46 -35.25
CA TRP A 561 33.64 -11.03 -34.15
C TRP A 561 34.76 -10.08 -33.73
N LEU A 562 34.83 -9.76 -32.44
CA LEU A 562 35.98 -9.14 -31.78
C LEU A 562 36.37 -10.07 -30.63
N SER A 563 37.55 -10.67 -30.73
CA SER A 563 38.17 -11.48 -29.68
C SER A 563 38.79 -10.56 -28.63
N PHE A 564 38.48 -10.78 -27.35
CA PHE A 564 39.30 -10.32 -26.24
C PHE A 564 39.60 -11.49 -25.31
N GLY A 565 40.87 -11.59 -24.91
CA GLY A 565 41.45 -12.68 -24.15
C GLY A 565 41.10 -12.67 -22.68
N THR A 566 41.00 -13.90 -22.15
CA THR A 566 41.23 -14.33 -20.75
C THR A 566 40.68 -13.41 -19.65
N GLY A 567 39.45 -13.71 -19.24
CA GLY A 567 38.87 -13.31 -17.96
C GLY A 567 37.56 -14.06 -17.75
N ILE A 568 37.52 -14.95 -16.75
CA ILE A 568 36.41 -15.86 -16.46
C ILE A 568 35.14 -15.04 -16.11
N GLY A 569 34.07 -15.22 -16.89
CA GLY A 569 32.75 -14.68 -16.60
C GLY A 569 31.71 -15.26 -17.57
N ALA A 570 30.90 -16.21 -17.09
CA ALA A 570 29.79 -16.76 -17.87
C ALA A 570 28.63 -15.74 -17.92
N VAL A 571 28.27 -15.28 -19.12
CA VAL A 571 27.12 -14.40 -19.35
C VAL A 571 25.89 -15.28 -19.63
N VAL A 572 24.88 -15.23 -18.77
CA VAL A 572 23.55 -15.78 -19.02
C VAL A 572 22.64 -14.63 -19.48
N VAL A 573 22.20 -14.66 -20.73
CA VAL A 573 21.22 -13.72 -21.28
C VAL A 573 19.82 -14.31 -21.06
N LEU A 574 19.00 -13.68 -20.21
CA LEU A 574 17.56 -13.95 -20.14
C LEU A 574 16.80 -12.74 -20.70
N ALA A 575 16.12 -12.95 -21.82
CA ALA A 575 15.22 -11.98 -22.41
C ALA A 575 13.78 -12.24 -21.90
N GLY A 576 13.21 -11.24 -21.22
CA GLY A 576 11.80 -10.89 -21.34
C GLY A 576 10.78 -11.46 -20.33
N ALA A 577 9.94 -10.51 -19.88
CA ALA A 577 8.52 -10.62 -19.51
C ALA A 577 8.10 -10.90 -18.04
N ALA A 578 7.17 -10.02 -17.62
CA ALA A 578 6.12 -10.16 -16.61
C ALA A 578 6.42 -9.72 -15.15
N THR A 579 5.99 -8.49 -14.88
CA THR A 579 5.09 -8.15 -13.76
C THR A 579 4.12 -9.30 -13.46
N GLN A 580 4.25 -9.98 -12.31
CA GLN A 580 3.20 -10.65 -11.50
C GLN A 580 3.89 -11.40 -10.32
N PRO A 581 3.46 -11.24 -9.05
CA PRO A 581 4.21 -11.72 -7.87
C PRO A 581 4.33 -13.25 -7.75
N ASN A 582 3.42 -14.02 -8.34
CA ASN A 582 3.32 -15.47 -8.11
C ASN A 582 4.15 -16.35 -9.08
N LEU A 583 4.84 -15.77 -10.07
CA LEU A 583 5.77 -16.52 -10.96
C LEU A 583 7.21 -16.60 -10.42
N GLY A 584 7.55 -15.81 -9.38
CA GLY A 584 8.93 -15.60 -8.94
C GLY A 584 9.61 -16.85 -8.34
N ILE A 585 8.85 -17.68 -7.61
CA ILE A 585 9.42 -18.84 -6.88
C ILE A 585 9.80 -19.97 -7.85
N GLY A 586 8.98 -20.21 -8.88
CA GLY A 586 9.26 -21.23 -9.91
C GLY A 586 10.47 -20.86 -10.79
N LEU A 587 10.60 -19.58 -11.15
CA LEU A 587 11.75 -19.11 -11.94
C LEU A 587 13.07 -19.13 -11.15
N GLN A 588 13.03 -18.86 -9.84
CA GLN A 588 14.20 -18.89 -8.96
C GLN A 588 14.69 -20.33 -8.69
N LEU A 589 13.77 -21.29 -8.53
CA LEU A 589 14.13 -22.72 -8.43
C LEU A 589 14.72 -23.24 -9.76
N PHE A 590 14.18 -22.80 -10.90
CA PHE A 590 14.67 -23.18 -12.22
C PHE A 590 16.07 -22.60 -12.51
N SER A 591 16.34 -21.35 -12.14
CA SER A 591 17.66 -20.74 -12.31
C SER A 591 18.71 -21.39 -11.41
N GLY A 592 18.34 -21.79 -10.18
CA GLY A 592 19.21 -22.51 -9.25
C GLY A 592 19.63 -23.89 -9.76
N ILE A 593 18.69 -24.66 -10.33
CA ILE A 593 18.97 -26.00 -10.88
C ILE A 593 19.87 -25.90 -12.13
N CYS A 594 19.62 -24.93 -13.00
CA CYS A 594 20.45 -24.68 -14.19
C CYS A 594 21.86 -24.25 -13.81
N ALA A 595 22.02 -23.37 -12.81
CA ALA A 595 23.35 -22.96 -12.32
C ALA A 595 24.12 -24.12 -11.67
N PHE A 596 23.43 -24.99 -10.92
CA PHE A 596 24.03 -26.17 -10.29
C PHE A 596 24.54 -27.19 -11.33
N LEU A 597 23.73 -27.47 -12.36
CA LEU A 597 24.13 -28.39 -13.44
C LEU A 597 25.28 -27.83 -14.29
N LEU A 598 25.31 -26.50 -14.51
CA LEU A 598 26.41 -25.83 -15.21
C LEU A 598 27.71 -25.89 -14.38
N GLY A 599 27.62 -25.70 -13.07
CA GLY A 599 28.74 -25.85 -12.15
C GLY A 599 29.31 -27.26 -12.14
N LEU A 600 28.45 -28.28 -12.20
CA LEU A 600 28.85 -29.69 -12.27
C LEU A 600 29.58 -30.00 -13.58
N LEU A 601 29.14 -29.43 -14.71
CA LEU A 601 29.78 -29.56 -16.01
C LEU A 601 31.16 -28.88 -16.06
N VAL A 602 31.32 -27.73 -15.41
CA VAL A 602 32.61 -27.03 -15.30
C VAL A 602 33.59 -27.81 -14.41
N LEU A 603 33.14 -28.35 -13.28
CA LEU A 603 33.96 -29.21 -12.41
C LEU A 603 34.41 -30.50 -13.10
N LEU A 604 33.58 -31.07 -13.96
CA LEU A 604 33.93 -32.26 -14.76
C LEU A 604 34.90 -31.92 -15.91
N ALA A 605 34.82 -30.71 -16.48
CA ALA A 605 35.75 -30.24 -17.50
C ALA A 605 37.13 -29.88 -16.93
N MET A 606 37.20 -29.45 -15.66
CA MET A 606 38.46 -29.16 -14.96
C MET A 606 39.22 -30.42 -14.52
N LYS A 607 38.60 -31.60 -14.56
CA LYS A 607 39.24 -32.87 -14.16
C LYS A 607 40.01 -33.56 -15.30
N ASP A 608 39.95 -33.02 -16.52
CA ASP A 608 40.68 -33.51 -17.71
C ASP A 608 41.96 -32.68 -18.00
N GLU A 609 42.41 -31.81 -17.07
CA GLU A 609 43.72 -31.09 -17.14
C GLU A 609 44.71 -31.48 -16.03
N GLU A 610 44.56 -32.67 -15.42
CA GLU A 610 45.65 -33.48 -14.82
C GLU A 610 45.72 -34.82 -15.57
#